data_AF-A0A924QLH2-F1
#
_entry.id   AF-A0A924QLH2-F1
#
_cell.length_a   1.000
_cell.length_b   1.000
_cell.length_c   1.000
_cell.angle_alpha   90.00
_cell.angle_beta   90.00
_cell.angle_gamma   90.00
#
_symmetry.space_group_name_H-M   'P 1'
#
loop_
_entity.id
_entity.type
_entity.pdbx_description
1 polymer ?
#
loop_
_entity_poly.entity_id
_entity_poly.type
_entity_poly.pdbx_seq_one_letter_code
_entity_poly.pdbx_strand_id
1 'polypeptide(L)'
;MVQKSVHILLLFCVAVINLSAQNTVDTSLWHGKMRTIHYTPQGQDFVCTNGTHRFNRALYGTNTGFRVEAGDLPEFAMYMPGMGGNFQLGLINGKTSKWLIKANKIKAIYRPGSMLYEVRDSLLGNGVLYITVLALADAEGMIVEAKFSNVVKPVKLCWVYGGATGKKFSRDG
;
A
#
# COMPACT_ATOMS: atom_id res chain seq x y z
N MET A 1 -11.05 -84.82 -26.83
CA MET A 1 -11.11 -84.05 -28.09
C MET A 1 -11.11 -82.57 -27.71
N VAL A 2 -9.96 -81.93 -27.93
CA VAL A 2 -9.55 -80.52 -27.77
C VAL A 2 -10.50 -79.53 -27.07
N GLN A 3 -10.12 -79.10 -25.86
CA GLN A 3 -10.66 -77.94 -25.16
C GLN A 3 -10.11 -76.66 -25.82
N LYS A 4 -10.96 -75.89 -26.49
CA LYS A 4 -10.59 -74.63 -27.15
C LYS A 4 -10.49 -73.51 -26.11
N SER A 5 -9.29 -73.02 -25.85
CA SER A 5 -9.05 -71.81 -25.06
C SER A 5 -9.47 -70.58 -25.86
N VAL A 6 -10.45 -69.83 -25.36
CA VAL A 6 -10.87 -68.54 -25.93
C VAL A 6 -10.07 -67.44 -25.23
N HIS A 7 -9.15 -66.81 -25.95
CA HIS A 7 -8.43 -65.63 -25.46
C HIS A 7 -9.21 -64.37 -25.82
N ILE A 8 -9.84 -63.74 -24.81
CA ILE A 8 -10.46 -62.42 -24.94
C ILE A 8 -9.33 -61.38 -24.85
N LEU A 9 -9.02 -60.76 -25.99
CA LEU A 9 -8.09 -59.64 -26.07
C LEU A 9 -8.83 -58.36 -25.69
N LEU A 10 -8.60 -57.84 -24.47
CA LEU A 10 -9.18 -56.58 -24.02
C LEU A 10 -8.39 -55.40 -24.60
N LEU A 11 -8.97 -54.69 -25.57
CA LEU A 11 -8.37 -53.51 -26.19
C LEU A 11 -8.51 -52.31 -25.24
N PHE A 12 -7.44 -51.94 -24.54
CA PHE A 12 -7.41 -50.77 -23.66
C PHE A 12 -7.20 -49.50 -24.48
N CYS A 13 -8.30 -48.84 -24.88
CA CYS A 13 -8.25 -47.53 -25.52
C CYS A 13 -7.94 -46.46 -24.45
N VAL A 14 -6.67 -46.09 -24.31
CA VAL A 14 -6.27 -44.92 -23.51
C VAL A 14 -6.64 -43.67 -24.30
N ALA A 15 -7.83 -43.13 -24.03
CA ALA A 15 -8.19 -41.80 -24.48
C ALA A 15 -7.35 -40.79 -23.67
N VAL A 16 -6.33 -40.21 -24.30
CA VAL A 16 -5.58 -39.08 -23.75
C VAL A 16 -6.49 -37.86 -23.84
N ILE A 17 -7.27 -37.63 -22.79
CA ILE A 17 -8.08 -36.42 -22.67
C ILE A 17 -7.12 -35.28 -22.33
N ASN A 18 -6.75 -34.47 -23.33
CA ASN A 18 -6.05 -33.22 -23.10
C ASN A 18 -7.00 -32.24 -22.40
N LEU A 19 -7.10 -32.32 -21.07
CA LEU A 19 -7.81 -31.35 -20.25
C LEU A 19 -6.94 -30.09 -20.11
N SER A 20 -6.87 -29.27 -21.15
CA SER A 20 -6.31 -27.92 -21.04
C SER A 20 -7.36 -26.99 -20.43
N ALA A 21 -7.53 -27.07 -19.11
CA ALA A 21 -8.50 -26.29 -18.33
C ALA A 21 -8.00 -24.86 -17.95
N GLN A 22 -6.83 -24.44 -18.44
CA GLN A 22 -6.32 -23.09 -18.20
C GLN A 22 -6.66 -22.20 -19.39
N ASN A 23 -7.48 -21.18 -19.13
CA ASN A 23 -7.70 -20.09 -20.08
C ASN A 23 -6.34 -19.48 -20.45
N THR A 24 -6.07 -19.36 -21.75
CA THR A 24 -4.93 -18.58 -22.24
C THR A 24 -5.09 -17.14 -21.76
N VAL A 25 -4.19 -16.68 -20.91
CA VAL A 25 -4.17 -15.29 -20.45
C VAL A 25 -3.88 -14.41 -21.65
N ASP A 26 -4.80 -13.50 -21.98
CA ASP A 26 -4.56 -12.48 -23.00
C ASP A 26 -3.39 -11.59 -22.55
N THR A 27 -2.25 -11.73 -23.22
CA THR A 27 -1.05 -10.92 -22.99
C THR A 27 -1.06 -9.62 -23.79
N SER A 28 -2.15 -9.31 -24.51
CA SER A 28 -2.28 -8.06 -25.25
C SER A 28 -2.15 -6.86 -24.30
N LEU A 29 -1.37 -5.87 -24.72
CA LEU A 29 -1.18 -4.66 -23.95
C LEU A 29 -2.45 -3.81 -24.01
N TRP A 30 -3.10 -3.60 -22.87
CA TRP A 30 -4.21 -2.66 -22.77
C TRP A 30 -3.73 -1.24 -23.14
N HIS A 31 -4.36 -0.62 -24.16
CA HIS A 31 -3.93 0.64 -24.78
C HIS A 31 -2.47 0.69 -25.28
N GLY A 32 -1.86 -0.46 -25.60
CA GLY A 32 -0.47 -0.51 -26.06
C GLY A 32 0.56 -0.11 -25.00
N LYS A 33 0.17 -0.06 -23.72
CA LYS A 33 1.04 0.33 -22.61
C LYS A 33 1.44 -0.88 -21.77
N MET A 34 2.73 -0.99 -21.49
CA MET A 34 3.24 -1.96 -20.53
C MET A 34 2.73 -1.59 -19.13
N ARG A 35 2.07 -2.53 -18.45
CA ARG A 35 1.63 -2.34 -17.07
C ARG A 35 2.83 -2.49 -16.14
N THR A 36 3.02 -1.51 -15.26
CA THR A 36 3.97 -1.62 -14.15
C THR A 36 3.23 -2.04 -12.89
N ILE A 37 3.86 -2.91 -12.10
CA ILE A 37 3.33 -3.29 -10.79
C ILE A 37 3.67 -2.16 -9.82
N HIS A 38 2.64 -1.44 -9.36
CA HIS A 38 2.83 -0.33 -8.41
C HIS A 38 2.93 -0.82 -6.95
N TYR A 39 2.15 -1.84 -6.59
CA TYR A 39 2.24 -2.52 -5.29
C TYR A 39 2.54 -3.99 -5.48
N THR A 40 3.41 -4.51 -4.63
CA THR A 40 3.72 -5.95 -4.56
C THR A 40 3.11 -6.51 -3.27
N PRO A 41 2.43 -7.66 -3.31
CA PRO A 41 1.96 -8.33 -2.10
C PRO A 41 3.16 -8.84 -1.29
N GLN A 42 3.11 -8.68 0.03
CA GLN A 42 4.08 -9.22 0.97
C GLN A 42 3.33 -9.72 2.21
N GLY A 43 3.09 -11.03 2.29
CA GLY A 43 2.25 -11.61 3.35
C GLY A 43 0.82 -11.09 3.24
N GLN A 44 0.32 -10.44 4.30
CA GLN A 44 -1.01 -9.80 4.34
C GLN A 44 -0.99 -8.33 3.91
N ASP A 45 0.18 -7.82 3.52
CA ASP A 45 0.39 -6.40 3.23
C ASP A 45 0.57 -6.15 1.73
N PHE A 46 0.26 -4.92 1.30
CA PHE A 46 0.59 -4.40 -0.02
C PHE A 46 1.68 -3.35 0.10
N VAL A 47 2.81 -3.57 -0.56
CA VAL A 47 4.02 -2.77 -0.37
C VAL A 47 4.37 -2.01 -1.64
N CYS A 48 4.70 -0.73 -1.49
CA CYS A 48 5.31 0.08 -2.54
C CYS A 48 6.59 0.73 -1.97
N THR A 49 7.65 0.81 -2.78
CA THR A 49 8.86 1.55 -2.41
C THR A 49 9.04 2.72 -3.37
N ASN A 50 9.21 3.91 -2.81
CA ASN A 50 9.35 5.17 -3.55
C ASN A 50 8.18 5.44 -4.51
N GLY A 51 6.97 5.04 -4.11
CA GLY A 51 5.75 5.46 -4.80
C GLY A 51 5.56 6.97 -4.70
N THR A 52 4.71 7.51 -5.57
CA THR A 52 4.56 8.96 -5.77
C THR A 52 3.14 9.45 -5.52
N HIS A 53 2.18 8.53 -5.35
CA HIS A 53 0.79 8.90 -5.17
C HIS A 53 0.54 9.39 -3.75
N ARG A 54 -0.16 10.52 -3.66
CA ARG A 54 -0.68 11.09 -2.41
C ARG A 54 -2.15 10.76 -2.33
N PHE A 55 -2.66 10.55 -1.12
CA PHE A 55 -4.11 10.45 -0.86
C PHE A 55 -4.81 9.36 -1.71
N ASN A 56 -4.13 8.25 -1.97
CA ASN A 56 -4.63 7.13 -2.77
C ASN A 56 -4.95 5.88 -1.92
N ARG A 57 -4.88 6.00 -0.59
CA ARG A 57 -5.13 4.93 0.39
C ARG A 57 -5.96 5.48 1.55
N ALA A 58 -7.28 5.46 1.38
CA ALA A 58 -8.21 5.85 2.44
C ALA A 58 -8.21 4.82 3.57
N LEU A 59 -8.06 5.28 4.80
CA LEU A 59 -8.37 4.53 6.01
C LEU A 59 -9.74 5.00 6.52
N TYR A 60 -10.72 4.10 6.45
CA TYR A 60 -12.07 4.35 6.94
C TYR A 60 -12.12 4.20 8.46
N GLY A 61 -12.77 5.15 9.14
CA GLY A 61 -12.94 5.16 10.59
C GLY A 61 -14.34 4.72 10.98
N THR A 62 -15.15 5.66 11.48
CA THR A 62 -16.53 5.46 11.89
C THR A 62 -17.48 5.21 10.70
N ASN A 63 -18.78 5.08 10.98
CA ASN A 63 -19.83 4.86 9.99
C ASN A 63 -20.25 6.13 9.21
N THR A 64 -19.49 7.23 9.29
CA THR A 64 -19.76 8.46 8.54
C THR A 64 -19.00 8.46 7.20
N GLY A 65 -19.05 9.57 6.47
CA GLY A 65 -18.21 9.77 5.29
C GLY A 65 -16.73 10.04 5.61
N PHE A 66 -16.34 10.10 6.88
CA PHE A 66 -14.98 10.40 7.31
C PHE A 66 -13.97 9.36 6.86
N ARG A 67 -12.77 9.84 6.50
CA ARG A 67 -11.61 8.99 6.23
C ARG A 67 -10.32 9.76 6.40
N VAL A 68 -9.27 9.01 6.73
CA VAL A 68 -7.89 9.49 6.68
C VAL A 68 -7.33 9.12 5.32
N GLU A 69 -7.09 10.10 4.48
CA GLU A 69 -6.47 9.91 3.18
C GLU A 69 -4.97 9.77 3.35
N ALA A 70 -4.45 8.55 3.23
CA ALA A 70 -3.01 8.26 3.19
C ALA A 70 -2.56 7.95 1.76
N GLY A 71 -1.29 7.62 1.57
CA GLY A 71 -0.78 7.20 0.26
C GLY A 71 0.65 6.68 0.29
N ASP A 72 1.30 6.65 -0.86
CA ASP A 72 2.69 6.17 -0.96
C ASP A 72 3.68 7.01 -0.14
N LEU A 73 3.30 8.25 0.16
CA LEU A 73 4.08 9.23 0.90
C LEU A 73 3.49 9.43 2.30
N PRO A 74 4.32 9.64 3.34
CA PRO A 74 3.88 9.87 4.73
C PRO A 74 3.33 11.29 4.91
N GLU A 75 2.17 11.52 4.32
CA GLU A 75 1.36 12.73 4.39
C GLU A 75 -0.11 12.33 4.36
N PHE A 76 -0.92 12.96 5.21
CA PHE A 76 -2.29 12.52 5.46
C PHE A 76 -3.26 13.68 5.31
N ALA A 77 -4.41 13.46 4.68
CA ALA A 77 -5.49 14.44 4.70
C ALA A 77 -6.68 13.89 5.47
N MET A 78 -7.38 14.77 6.21
CA MET A 78 -8.66 14.43 6.80
C MET A 78 -9.75 14.78 5.78
N TYR A 79 -10.51 13.79 5.37
CA TYR A 79 -11.73 14.02 4.61
C TYR A 79 -12.93 13.99 5.56
N MET A 80 -13.68 15.08 5.59
CA MET A 80 -14.90 15.29 6.37
C MET A 80 -15.95 15.94 5.45
N PRO A 81 -16.69 15.13 4.68
CA PRO A 81 -17.46 15.55 3.49
C PRO A 81 -16.95 16.80 2.74
N GLY A 82 -15.63 16.88 2.57
CA GLY A 82 -14.88 18.10 2.27
C GLY A 82 -13.48 18.04 2.88
N MET A 83 -12.59 18.94 2.47
CA MET A 83 -11.22 19.01 2.98
C MET A 83 -11.21 19.45 4.46
N GLY A 84 -11.04 18.49 5.37
CA GLY A 84 -10.93 18.68 6.82
C GLY A 84 -9.55 19.15 7.28
N GLY A 85 -8.53 18.95 6.44
CA GLY A 85 -7.17 19.46 6.65
C GLY A 85 -6.10 18.52 6.11
N ASN A 86 -4.86 19.01 6.02
CA ASN A 86 -3.67 18.30 5.57
C ASN A 86 -2.65 18.24 6.71
N PHE A 87 -2.08 17.06 6.95
CA PHE A 87 -1.07 16.77 7.95
C PHE A 87 0.23 16.36 7.27
N GLN A 88 1.27 17.16 7.45
CA GLN A 88 2.61 16.93 6.89
C GLN A 88 3.63 16.68 7.99
N LEU A 89 4.56 15.77 7.72
CA LEU A 89 5.68 15.42 8.60
C LEU A 89 7.01 15.86 7.99
N GLY A 90 7.93 16.36 8.82
CA GLY A 90 9.27 16.75 8.41
C GLY A 90 10.34 16.35 9.42
N LEU A 91 11.59 16.25 8.94
CA LEU A 91 12.78 16.05 9.77
C LEU A 91 13.58 17.33 9.86
N ILE A 92 14.15 17.59 11.03
CA ILE A 92 15.09 18.69 11.27
C ILE A 92 16.35 18.12 11.93
N ASN A 93 17.51 18.37 11.32
CA ASN A 93 18.83 18.03 11.86
C ASN A 93 19.71 19.29 11.81
N GLY A 94 19.89 19.95 12.95
CA GLY A 94 20.59 21.23 13.02
C GLY A 94 19.90 22.32 12.19
N LYS A 95 20.60 22.83 11.16
CA LYS A 95 20.10 23.87 10.23
C LYS A 95 19.42 23.30 8.99
N THR A 96 19.43 21.98 8.80
CA THR A 96 18.84 21.32 7.63
C THR A 96 17.48 20.75 8.01
N SER A 97 16.50 20.92 7.13
CA SER A 97 15.19 20.31 7.25
C SER A 97 14.71 19.71 5.94
N LYS A 98 13.80 18.74 6.01
CA LYS A 98 13.24 18.05 4.85
C LYS A 98 11.86 17.50 5.16
N TRP A 99 10.88 17.75 4.30
CA TRP A 99 9.58 17.08 4.36
C TRP A 99 9.74 15.58 4.07
N LEU A 100 9.05 14.72 4.83
CA LEU A 100 9.19 13.27 4.67
C LEU A 100 8.76 12.79 3.28
N ILE A 101 7.86 13.48 2.60
CA ILE A 101 7.47 13.19 1.21
C ILE A 101 8.63 13.31 0.21
N LYS A 102 9.76 13.92 0.63
CA LYS A 102 11.00 14.09 -0.14
C LYS A 102 12.15 13.22 0.41
N ALA A 103 11.87 12.29 1.32
CA ALA A 103 12.90 11.42 1.88
C ALA A 103 13.57 10.55 0.80
N ASN A 104 14.83 10.17 1.02
CA ASN A 104 15.60 9.37 0.05
C ASN A 104 14.95 8.02 -0.27
N LYS A 105 14.38 7.36 0.72
CA LYS A 105 13.66 6.10 0.55
C LYS A 105 12.45 6.02 1.46
N ILE A 106 11.30 5.76 0.88
CA ILE A 106 10.03 5.57 1.58
C ILE A 106 9.50 4.21 1.16
N LYS A 107 9.35 3.30 2.12
CA LYS A 107 8.61 2.06 1.92
C LYS A 107 7.23 2.23 2.55
N ALA A 108 6.21 2.26 1.73
CA ALA A 108 4.82 2.35 2.11
C ALA A 108 4.22 0.94 2.18
N ILE A 109 3.55 0.62 3.29
CA ILE A 109 3.00 -0.70 3.57
C ILE A 109 1.55 -0.50 3.95
N TYR A 110 0.65 -0.86 3.03
CA TYR A 110 -0.76 -0.90 3.31
C TYR A 110 -1.11 -2.26 3.91
N ARG A 111 -1.53 -2.25 5.16
CA ARG A 111 -2.04 -3.41 5.89
C ARG A 111 -3.53 -3.17 6.14
N PRO A 112 -4.42 -4.16 6.02
CA PRO A 112 -5.86 -3.93 6.22
C PRO A 112 -6.17 -3.05 7.46
N GLY A 113 -6.74 -1.87 7.24
CA GLY A 113 -7.08 -0.90 8.28
C GLY A 113 -5.95 0.00 8.79
N SER A 114 -4.75 -0.05 8.21
CA SER A 114 -3.58 0.71 8.68
C SER A 114 -2.61 1.09 7.56
N MET A 115 -1.92 2.20 7.75
CA MET A 115 -0.84 2.61 6.85
C MET A 115 0.48 2.70 7.62
N LEU A 116 1.48 1.97 7.15
CA LEU A 116 2.80 1.91 7.77
C LEU A 116 3.86 2.45 6.80
N TYR A 117 4.86 3.12 7.34
CA TYR A 117 6.00 3.63 6.57
C TYR A 117 7.31 3.24 7.23
N GLU A 118 8.28 2.84 6.41
CA GLU A 118 9.70 2.84 6.77
C GLU A 118 10.39 3.94 5.98
N VAL A 119 10.83 4.98 6.68
CA VAL A 119 11.51 6.12 6.06
C VAL A 119 12.99 6.08 6.38
N ARG A 120 13.80 6.12 5.32
CA ARG A 120 15.25 6.26 5.39
C ARG A 120 15.66 7.52 4.65
N ASP A 121 16.50 8.32 5.30
CA ASP A 121 16.95 9.59 4.78
C ASP A 121 18.36 9.92 5.29
N SER A 122 19.12 10.68 4.51
CA SER A 122 20.45 11.13 4.94
C SER A 122 20.43 11.89 6.27
N LEU A 123 19.33 12.57 6.61
CA LEU A 123 19.18 13.24 7.90
C LEU A 123 19.12 12.29 9.10
N LEU A 124 18.78 11.01 8.88
CA LEU A 124 18.71 9.95 9.89
C LEU A 124 20.00 9.12 9.98
N GLY A 125 20.99 9.37 9.12
CA GLY A 125 22.16 8.50 8.99
C GLY A 125 21.75 7.07 8.59
N ASN A 126 22.19 6.07 9.35
CA ASN A 126 21.82 4.67 9.15
C ASN A 126 20.48 4.28 9.81
N GLY A 127 19.88 5.22 10.55
CA GLY A 127 18.63 5.00 11.27
C GLY A 127 17.40 4.92 10.36
N VAL A 128 16.27 4.62 10.99
CA VAL A 128 14.95 4.52 10.35
C VAL A 128 13.94 5.28 11.17
N LEU A 129 13.04 5.99 10.50
CA LEU A 129 11.79 6.46 11.08
C LEU A 129 10.67 5.52 10.64
N TYR A 130 10.06 4.85 11.59
CA TYR A 130 8.83 4.08 11.40
C TYR A 130 7.63 4.96 11.71
N ILE A 131 6.60 4.91 10.86
CA ILE A 131 5.34 5.62 11.08
C ILE A 131 4.20 4.63 10.92
N THR A 132 3.25 4.64 11.85
CA THR A 132 2.01 3.87 11.79
C THR A 132 0.83 4.84 11.89
N VAL A 133 -0.15 4.68 11.00
CA VAL A 133 -1.36 5.51 10.97
C VAL A 133 -2.59 4.63 11.02
N LEU A 134 -3.52 5.01 11.90
CA LEU A 134 -4.84 4.42 12.06
C LEU A 134 -5.90 5.52 12.05
N ALA A 135 -7.07 5.24 11.48
CA ALA A 135 -8.26 6.02 11.79
C ALA A 135 -8.75 5.67 13.20
N LEU A 136 -9.36 6.63 13.90
CA LEU A 136 -10.01 6.37 15.18
C LEU A 136 -11.24 5.47 15.00
N ALA A 137 -11.50 4.61 15.99
CA ALA A 137 -12.58 3.63 15.94
C ALA A 137 -13.95 4.23 16.31
N ASP A 138 -13.97 5.24 17.19
CA ASP A 138 -15.16 5.80 17.83
C ASP A 138 -15.31 7.32 17.63
N ALA A 139 -14.39 7.94 16.87
CA ALA A 139 -14.43 9.36 16.54
C ALA A 139 -13.87 9.63 15.13
N GLU A 140 -14.21 10.79 14.57
CA GLU A 140 -13.57 11.27 13.34
C GLU A 140 -12.18 11.81 13.66
N GLY A 141 -11.15 11.05 13.31
CA GLY A 141 -9.76 11.46 13.52
C GLY A 141 -8.76 10.36 13.19
N MET A 142 -7.49 10.62 13.51
CA MET A 142 -6.40 9.69 13.28
C MET A 142 -5.46 9.61 14.48
N ILE A 143 -4.82 8.45 14.64
CA ILE A 143 -3.66 8.26 15.52
C ILE A 143 -2.44 8.03 14.63
N VAL A 144 -1.34 8.71 14.97
CA VAL A 144 -0.05 8.56 14.32
C VAL A 144 1.00 8.18 15.36
N GLU A 145 1.59 7.00 15.22
CA GLU A 145 2.79 6.60 15.96
C GLU A 145 4.02 6.90 15.10
N ALA A 146 5.04 7.53 15.69
CA ALA A 146 6.32 7.78 15.03
C ALA A 146 7.46 7.28 15.92
N LYS A 147 8.28 6.36 15.40
CA LYS A 147 9.35 5.70 16.15
C LYS A 147 10.67 5.77 15.40
N PHE A 148 11.66 6.40 16.00
CA PHE A 148 13.04 6.32 15.52
C PHE A 148 13.70 5.02 15.98
N SER A 149 14.50 4.43 15.10
CA SER A 149 15.36 3.27 15.40
C SER A 149 16.76 3.52 14.87
N ASN A 150 17.78 3.23 15.68
CA ASN A 150 19.19 3.37 15.32
C ASN A 150 19.60 4.78 14.83
N VAL A 151 18.91 5.82 15.30
CA VAL A 151 19.27 7.22 15.02
C VAL A 151 20.23 7.71 16.10
N VAL A 152 21.49 7.92 15.72
CA VAL A 152 22.59 8.24 16.66
C VAL A 152 22.81 9.73 16.86
N LYS A 153 22.43 10.56 15.88
CA LYS A 153 22.53 12.02 15.96
C LYS A 153 21.18 12.61 16.36
N PRO A 154 21.13 13.72 17.13
CA PRO A 154 19.88 14.39 17.42
C PRO A 154 19.15 14.81 16.14
N VAL A 155 17.95 14.27 15.95
CA VAL A 155 17.02 14.65 14.87
C VAL A 155 15.68 14.96 15.53
N LYS A 156 15.02 16.02 15.06
CA LYS A 156 13.67 16.37 15.49
C LYS A 156 12.68 15.98 14.40
N LEU A 157 11.57 15.38 14.82
CA LEU A 157 10.37 15.29 13.99
C LEU A 157 9.58 16.59 14.18
N CYS A 158 9.13 17.19 13.08
CA CYS A 158 8.17 18.30 13.09
C CYS A 158 6.94 17.91 12.29
N TRP A 159 5.83 18.60 12.54
CA TRP A 159 4.59 18.41 11.81
C TRP A 159 3.85 19.73 11.65
N VAL A 160 3.03 19.80 10.60
CA VAL A 160 2.11 20.90 10.34
C VAL A 160 0.75 20.32 10.00
N TYR A 161 -0.29 20.93 10.57
CA TYR A 161 -1.67 20.65 10.22
C TYR A 161 -2.37 21.95 9.78
N GLY A 162 -3.14 21.92 8.71
CA GLY A 162 -3.88 23.08 8.25
C GLY A 162 -4.60 22.86 6.92
N GLY A 163 -5.12 23.93 6.31
CA GLY A 163 -5.81 23.82 5.02
C GLY A 163 -7.19 23.17 5.11
N ALA A 164 -7.84 23.24 6.27
CA ALA A 164 -9.24 22.86 6.48
C ALA A 164 -10.16 23.85 5.74
N THR A 165 -10.37 23.62 4.45
CA THR A 165 -11.11 24.54 3.56
C THR A 165 -12.57 24.16 3.38
N GLY A 166 -12.96 22.93 3.74
CA GLY A 166 -14.29 22.39 3.43
C GLY A 166 -14.54 22.17 1.93
N LYS A 167 -13.54 22.40 1.07
CA LYS A 167 -13.66 22.19 -0.38
C LYS A 167 -13.99 20.73 -0.67
N LYS A 168 -15.01 20.51 -1.49
CA LYS A 168 -15.34 19.19 -2.02
C LYS A 168 -14.40 18.81 -3.16
N PHE A 169 -13.93 17.57 -3.14
CA PHE A 169 -13.10 17.01 -4.21
C PHE A 169 -13.98 16.43 -5.32
N SER A 170 -13.41 16.31 -6.52
CA SER A 170 -14.05 15.54 -7.58
C SER A 170 -14.22 14.10 -7.08
N ARG A 171 -15.42 13.54 -7.23
CA ARG A 171 -15.81 12.20 -6.75
C ARG A 171 -15.93 12.06 -5.22
N ASP A 172 -16.05 13.18 -4.50
CA ASP A 172 -16.12 13.20 -3.03
C ASP A 172 -14.89 12.54 -2.37
N GLY A 173 -13.78 12.44 -3.10
CA GLY A 173 -12.64 11.56 -2.78
C GLY A 173 -12.09 10.87 -4.01
#